data_AF-A0A2T1CH16-F1
#
_entry.id   AF-A0A2T1CH16-F1
#
_cell.length_a   1.000
_cell.length_b   1.000
_cell.length_c   1.000
_cell.angle_alpha   90.00
_cell.angle_beta   90.00
_cell.angle_gamma   90.00
#
_symmetry.space_group_name_H-M   'P 1'
#
loop_
_entity.id
_entity.type
_entity.pdbx_description
1 polymer ?
#
loop_
_entity_poly.entity_id
_entity_poly.type
_entity_poly.pdbx_seq_one_letter_code
_entity_poly.pdbx_strand_id
1 'polypeptide(L)' 'MLARVWSASIVGIDAVKVGVEADVSGGLPKIVVVGLPDSAVQEAKERVKATLKNSGYAFPMRSIVIN' A
#
# COMPACT_ATOMS: atom_id res chain seq x y z
N MET A 1 11.60 -2.72 6.89
CA MET A 1 10.68 -3.20 7.95
C MET A 1 9.44 -3.67 7.25
N LEU A 2 9.17 -4.97 7.32
CA LEU A 2 8.04 -5.61 6.66
C LEU A 2 6.83 -5.63 7.60
N ALA A 3 5.71 -5.06 7.16
CA ALA A 3 4.40 -5.22 7.78
C ALA A 3 3.50 -6.01 6.83
N ARG A 4 2.69 -6.92 7.37
CA ARG A 4 1.70 -7.69 6.60
C ARG A 4 0.33 -7.50 7.21
N VAL A 5 -0.66 -7.26 6.35
CA VAL A 5 -2.07 -7.20 6.73
C VAL A 5 -2.87 -8.18 5.88
N TRP A 6 -3.94 -8.72 6.44
CA TRP A 6 -4.89 -9.57 5.71
C TRP A 6 -6.07 -8.73 5.27
N SER A 7 -6.50 -8.96 4.03
CA SER A 7 -7.68 -8.35 3.42
C SER A 7 -8.43 -9.39 2.60
N ALA A 8 -9.44 -8.95 1.86
CA ALA A 8 -10.16 -9.74 0.89
C ALA A 8 -10.23 -9.01 -0.45
N SER A 9 -10.24 -9.79 -1.54
CA SER A 9 -10.56 -9.32 -2.88
C SER A 9 -11.76 -10.13 -3.41
N ILE A 10 -12.49 -9.57 -4.36
CA ILE A 10 -13.64 -10.22 -4.98
C ILE A 10 -13.19 -10.83 -6.31
N VAL A 11 -13.46 -12.12 -6.51
CA VAL A 11 -13.27 -12.83 -7.77
C VAL A 11 -14.60 -13.44 -8.18
N GLY A 12 -15.30 -12.78 -9.11
CA GLY A 12 -16.68 -13.12 -9.43
C GLY A 12 -17.61 -12.84 -8.25
N ILE A 13 -18.17 -13.88 -7.64
CA ILE A 13 -19.02 -13.80 -6.44
C ILE A 13 -18.28 -14.20 -5.16
N ASP A 14 -17.05 -14.70 -5.28
CA ASP A 14 -16.28 -15.25 -4.18
C ASP A 14 -15.38 -14.19 -3.55
N ALA A 15 -15.33 -14.19 -2.21
CA ALA A 15 -14.35 -13.43 -1.45
C ALA A 15 -13.09 -14.25 -1.27
N VAL A 16 -12.00 -13.81 -1.89
CA VAL A 16 -10.69 -14.45 -1.81
C VAL A 16 -9.84 -13.71 -0.78
N LYS A 17 -9.31 -14.44 0.20
CA LYS A 17 -8.38 -13.88 1.19
C LYS A 17 -7.09 -13.46 0.50
N VAL A 18 -6.67 -12.21 0.71
CA VAL A 18 -5.42 -11.66 0.17
C VAL A 18 -4.53 -11.16 1.30
N GLY A 19 -3.22 -11.34 1.15
CA GLY A 19 -2.23 -10.72 2.02
C GLY A 19 -1.65 -9.50 1.31
N VAL A 20 -1.57 -8.38 2.01
CA VAL A 20 -0.90 -7.17 1.53
C VAL A 20 0.32 -6.95 2.41
N GLU A 21 1.46 -6.77 1.78
CA GLU A 21 2.75 -6.58 2.42
C GLU A 21 3.30 -5.20 2.09
N ALA A 22 3.89 -4.54 3.09
CA ALA A 22 4.55 -3.25 2.93
C ALA A 22 5.94 -3.32 3.55
N ASP A 23 6.96 -3.01 2.76
CA ASP A 23 8.32 -2.83 3.26
C ASP A 23 8.76 -1.38 3.17
N VAL A 24 9.31 -0.88 4.27
CA VAL A 24 9.97 0.42 4.35
C VAL A 24 11.48 0.22 4.42
N SER A 25 12.19 0.73 3.41
CA SER A 25 13.64 0.62 3.25
C SER A 25 14.32 1.98 3.02
N GLY A 26 15.65 2.02 3.10
CA GLY A 26 16.42 3.23 2.87
C GLY A 26 16.36 3.73 1.42
N GLY A 27 16.73 4.99 1.19
CA GLY A 27 16.78 5.60 -0.13
C GLY A 27 15.83 6.79 -0.29
N LEU A 28 15.71 7.28 -1.53
CA LEU A 28 14.86 8.43 -1.84
C LEU A 28 13.38 8.13 -1.56
N PRO A 29 12.60 9.12 -1.07
CA PRO A 29 11.18 8.95 -0.83
C PRO A 29 10.43 8.57 -2.11
N LYS A 30 9.85 7.37 -2.12
CA LYS A 30 8.97 6.89 -3.20
C LYS A 30 8.03 5.83 -2.67
N ILE A 31 6.85 5.71 -3.28
CA ILE A 31 5.91 4.62 -3.04
C ILE A 31 5.78 3.84 -4.33
N VAL A 32 5.98 2.53 -4.28
CA VAL A 32 5.85 1.64 -5.43
C VAL A 32 4.89 0.52 -5.05
N VAL A 33 3.87 0.31 -5.87
CA VAL A 33 3.00 -0.88 -5.78
C VAL A 33 3.41 -1.85 -6.89
N VAL A 34 3.68 -3.10 -6.54
CA VAL A 34 4.14 -4.16 -7.43
C VAL A 34 3.19 -5.36 -7.41
N GLY A 35 3.28 -6.25 -8.40
CA GLY A 35 2.36 -7.40 -8.51
C GLY A 35 1.20 -7.16 -9.48
N LEU A 36 1.43 -6.37 -10.53
CA LEU A 36 0.44 -6.03 -11.55
C LEU A 36 -0.82 -5.32 -10.99
N PRO A 37 -0.67 -4.25 -10.20
CA PRO A 37 -1.82 -3.50 -9.68
C PRO A 37 -2.58 -2.79 -10.80
N ASP A 38 -3.89 -2.67 -10.62
CA ASP A 38 -4.73 -1.86 -11.49
C ASP A 38 -4.61 -0.35 -11.18
N SER A 39 -5.28 0.49 -11.97
CA SER A 39 -5.27 1.94 -11.79
C SER A 39 -5.87 2.38 -10.46
N ALA A 40 -6.91 1.70 -9.96
CA ALA A 40 -7.57 2.08 -8.71
C ALA A 40 -6.65 1.85 -7.49
N VAL A 41 -5.87 0.78 -7.52
CA VAL A 41 -4.82 0.48 -6.53
C VAL A 41 -3.67 1.49 -6.65
N GLN A 42 -3.28 1.85 -7.88
CA GLN A 42 -2.24 2.87 -8.10
C GLN A 42 -2.65 4.25 -7.58
N GLU A 43 -3.91 4.65 -7.73
CA GLU A 43 -4.43 5.92 -7.19
C GLU A 43 -4.57 5.89 -5.66
N ALA A 44 -4.79 4.72 -5.08
CA ALA A 44 -4.95 4.58 -3.63
C ALA A 44 -3.73 5.07 -2.84
N LYS A 45 -2.51 5.03 -3.41
CA LYS A 45 -1.29 5.52 -2.74
C LYS A 45 -1.36 7.00 -2.36
N GLU A 46 -1.93 7.83 -3.22
CA GLU A 46 -2.10 9.27 -2.94
C GLU A 46 -3.17 9.50 -1.87
N ARG A 47 -4.25 8.69 -1.89
CA ARG A 47 -5.27 8.71 -0.83
C ARG A 47 -4.66 8.36 0.52
N VAL A 48 -3.88 7.28 0.60
CA VAL A 48 -3.22 6.85 1.85
C VAL A 48 -2.28 7.94 2.38
N LYS A 49 -1.49 8.56 1.51
CA LYS A 49 -0.60 9.66 1.88
C LYS A 49 -1.37 10.85 2.47
N ALA A 50 -2.47 11.26 1.82
CA ALA A 50 -3.33 12.32 2.31
C ALA A 50 -3.99 11.96 3.66
N THR A 51 -4.48 10.73 3.80
CA THR A 51 -5.10 10.23 5.04
C THR A 51 -4.12 10.23 6.20
N LEU A 52 -2.88 9.75 6.01
CA LEU A 52 -1.86 9.76 7.05
C LEU A 52 -1.59 11.18 7.55
N LYS A 53 -1.39 12.12 6.62
CA LYS A 53 -1.19 13.55 6.94
C LYS A 53 -2.38 14.13 7.71
N ASN A 54 -3.60 13.90 7.23
CA ASN A 54 -4.82 14.45 7.84
C ASN A 54 -5.15 13.82 9.20
N SER A 55 -4.65 12.60 9.45
CA SER A 55 -4.81 11.90 10.73
C SER A 55 -3.70 12.22 11.73
N GLY A 56 -2.83 13.20 11.43
CA GLY A 56 -1.76 13.63 12.32
C GLY A 56 -0.50 12.75 12.30
N TYR A 57 -0.40 11.80 11.36
CA TYR A 57 0.80 10.95 11.22
C TYR A 57 1.80 11.57 10.25
N ALA A 58 3.09 11.48 10.62
CA ALA A 58 4.17 11.83 9.72
C ALA A 58 4.30 10.78 8.62
N PHE A 59 4.37 11.22 7.36
CA PHE A 59 4.66 10.34 6.24
C PHE A 59 6.17 10.04 6.19
N PRO A 60 6.60 8.77 6.11
CA PRO A 60 8.02 8.44 6.15
C PRO A 60 8.76 8.92 4.88
N MET A 61 9.88 9.61 5.08
CA MET A 61 10.77 10.07 4.00
C MET A 61 11.72 8.95 3.55
N ARG A 62 11.14 7.82 3.11
CA ARG A 62 11.86 6.58 2.76
C ARG A 62 11.22 5.92 1.54
N SER A 63 11.90 4.94 0.96
CA SER A 63 11.31 4.09 -0.09
C SER A 63 10.34 3.11 0.54
N ILE A 64 9.14 3.02 -0.01
CA ILE A 64 8.06 2.11 0.41
C ILE A 64 7.69 1.25 -0.78
N VAL A 65 7.73 -0.07 -0.60
CA VAL A 65 7.26 -1.04 -1.60
C VAL A 65 6.06 -1.80 -1.02
N ILE A 66 4.98 -1.89 -1.79
CA ILE A 66 3.74 -2.55 -1.42
C ILE A 66 3.46 -3.68 -2.43
N ASN A 67 3.14 -4.87 -1.93
CA ASN A 67 2.73 -6.03 -2.74
C ASN A 67 1.43 -6.63 -2.24
#